data_AF-A0A0S7WLB3-F1
#
_entry.id   AF-A0A0S7WLB3-F1
#
_cell.length_a   1.000
_cell.length_b   1.000
_cell.length_c   1.000
_cell.angle_alpha   90.00
_cell.angle_beta   90.00
_cell.angle_gamma   90.00
#
_symmetry.space_group_name_H-M   'P 1'
#
loop_
_entity.id
_entity.type
_entity.pdbx_description
1 polymer ?
#
loop_
_entity_poly.entity_id
_entity_poly.type
_entity_poly.pdbx_seq_one_letter_code
_entity_poly.pdbx_strand_id
1 'polypeptide(L)'
;MEEKRKFLAENGFYIRKINQAYFAFHGLYGDTPASSSPIGPKMLELRRLSPSLGDFIRSVAEITSEKELDRLLAERAVESLTPP
;
A
#
# COMPACT_ATOMS: atom_id res chain seq x y z
N MET A 1 -1.58 12.83 4.48
CA MET A 1 -1.72 13.72 3.29
C MET A 1 -2.01 15.16 3.68
N GLU A 2 -2.91 15.41 4.63
CA GLU A 2 -3.20 16.77 5.11
C GLU A 2 -1.98 17.45 5.76
N GLU A 3 -1.17 16.72 6.53
CA GLU A 3 0.08 17.25 7.11
C GLU A 3 1.06 17.73 6.02
N LYS A 4 1.23 16.95 4.95
CA LYS A 4 2.03 17.36 3.78
C LYS A 4 1.44 18.57 3.06
N ARG A 5 0.11 18.68 2.99
CA ARG A 5 -0.58 19.86 2.43
C ARG A 5 -0.29 21.11 3.24
N LYS A 6 -0.34 21.01 4.58
CA LYS A 6 -0.02 22.10 5.51
C LYS A 6 1.45 22.51 5.41
N PHE A 7 2.37 21.54 5.42
CA PHE A 7 3.80 21.78 5.21
C PHE A 7 4.07 22.55 3.90
N LEU A 8 3.47 22.13 2.79
CA LEU A 8 3.62 22.83 1.51
C LEU A 8 3.04 24.26 1.56
N ALA A 9 1.89 24.45 2.21
CA ALA A 9 1.29 25.76 2.40
C ALA A 9 2.18 26.69 3.25
N GLU A 10 2.81 26.19 4.31
CA GLU A 10 3.78 26.92 5.14
C GLU A 10 5.03 27.33 4.34
N ASN A 11 5.41 26.55 3.33
CA ASN A 11 6.51 26.86 2.41
C ASN A 11 6.08 27.70 1.19
N GLY A 12 4.86 28.27 1.21
CA GLY A 12 4.34 29.15 0.15
C GLY A 12 3.65 28.45 -1.03
N PHE A 13 3.53 27.12 -1.00
CA PHE A 13 2.85 26.33 -2.04
C PHE A 13 1.42 26.00 -1.63
N TYR A 14 0.47 26.85 -2.00
CA TYR A 14 -0.94 26.64 -1.66
C TYR A 14 -1.59 25.60 -2.59
N ILE A 15 -1.77 24.38 -2.07
CA ILE A 15 -2.45 23.29 -2.78
C ILE A 15 -3.81 23.02 -2.10
N ARG A 16 -4.91 23.19 -2.85
CA ARG A 16 -6.28 23.00 -2.36
C ARG A 16 -6.56 21.57 -1.89
N LYS A 17 -6.10 20.56 -2.64
CA LYS A 17 -6.25 19.14 -2.34
C LYS A 17 -5.04 18.39 -2.88
N ILE A 18 -4.36 17.65 -2.03
CA ILE A 18 -3.21 16.82 -2.41
C ILE A 18 -3.63 15.35 -2.44
N ASN A 19 -3.38 14.69 -3.57
CA ASN A 19 -3.56 13.24 -3.70
C ASN A 19 -2.20 12.55 -3.64
N GLN A 20 -2.18 11.24 -3.42
CA GLN A 20 -0.92 10.51 -3.30
C GLN A 20 -0.18 10.44 -4.64
N ALA A 21 -0.92 10.36 -5.76
CA ALA A 21 -0.37 10.37 -7.11
C ALA A 21 0.45 11.64 -7.43
N TYR A 22 0.12 12.79 -6.83
CA TYR A 22 0.90 14.03 -6.97
C TYR A 22 2.37 13.80 -6.63
N PHE A 23 2.68 13.01 -5.59
CA PHE A 23 4.06 12.71 -5.22
C PHE A 23 4.74 11.68 -6.14
N ALA A 24 3.97 10.85 -6.86
CA ALA A 24 4.49 9.93 -7.86
C ALA A 24 5.10 10.65 -9.06
N PHE A 25 4.55 11.81 -9.43
CA PHE A 25 5.08 12.64 -10.51
C PHE A 25 6.22 13.58 -10.07
N HIS A 26 6.44 13.72 -8.77
CA HIS A 26 7.47 14.60 -8.19
C HIS A 26 8.63 13.82 -7.52
N GLY A 27 8.77 12.52 -7.78
CA GLY A 27 9.93 11.73 -7.32
C GLY A 27 9.96 11.40 -5.82
N LEU A 28 8.90 11.70 -5.06
CA LEU A 28 8.81 11.39 -3.62
C LEU A 28 7.98 10.13 -3.31
N TYR A 29 7.65 9.36 -4.35
CA TYR A 29 6.89 8.13 -4.19
C TYR A 29 7.87 6.96 -4.10
N GLY A 30 8.15 6.53 -2.87
CA GLY A 30 8.96 5.35 -2.59
C GLY A 30 10.48 5.50 -2.72
N ASP A 31 11.00 6.66 -3.16
CA ASP A 31 12.41 6.83 -3.53
C ASP A 31 13.30 7.49 -2.44
N THR A 32 12.76 7.71 -1.24
CA THR A 32 13.62 7.97 -0.07
C THR A 32 14.12 6.64 0.49
N PRO A 33 15.42 6.49 0.85
CA PRO A 33 15.94 5.28 1.50
C PRO A 33 15.24 4.88 2.80
N ALA A 34 14.47 5.81 3.39
CA ALA A 34 13.59 5.57 4.54
C ALA A 34 12.23 4.95 4.16
N SER A 35 11.95 4.72 2.88
CA SER A 35 10.73 4.11 2.34
C SER A 35 10.91 2.62 2.07
N SER A 36 11.63 1.92 2.94
CA SER A 36 11.51 0.46 3.06
C SER A 36 10.14 0.13 3.68
N SER A 37 9.06 0.42 2.95
CA SER A 37 7.72 0.16 3.43
C SER A 37 7.54 -1.37 3.55
N PRO A 38 7.17 -1.89 4.73
CA PRO A 38 6.93 -3.32 4.93
C PRO A 38 5.80 -3.86 4.04
N ILE A 39 5.02 -2.96 3.41
CA ILE A 39 3.88 -3.29 2.55
C ILE A 39 4.31 -3.94 1.24
N GLY A 40 5.41 -3.51 0.63
CA GLY A 40 5.85 -4.03 -0.68
C GLY A 40 6.06 -5.55 -0.68
N PRO A 41 6.91 -6.09 0.21
CA PRO A 41 7.09 -7.53 0.37
C PRO A 41 5.80 -8.28 0.72
N LYS A 42 4.94 -7.72 1.59
CA LYS A 42 3.65 -8.32 1.96
C LYS A 42 2.71 -8.46 0.75
N MET A 43 2.65 -7.45 -0.12
CA MET A 43 1.84 -7.49 -1.34
C MET A 43 2.34 -8.51 -2.36
N LEU A 44 3.67 -8.66 -2.48
CA LEU A 44 4.28 -9.69 -3.34
C LEU A 44 3.95 -11.10 -2.84
N GLU A 45 4.03 -11.33 -1.54
CA GLU A 45 3.70 -12.63 -0.97
C GLU A 45 2.21 -12.94 -1.07
N LEU A 46 1.35 -11.97 -0.80
CA LEU A 46 -0.10 -12.12 -0.99
C LEU A 46 -0.45 -12.42 -2.46
N ARG A 47 0.27 -11.80 -3.41
CA ARG A 47 0.12 -12.10 -4.85
C ARG A 47 0.53 -13.53 -5.18
N ARG A 48 1.60 -14.04 -4.56
CA ARG A 48 2.09 -15.42 -4.73
C ARG A 48 1.11 -16.45 -4.19
N LEU A 49 0.46 -16.15 -3.06
CA LEU A 49 -0.54 -17.02 -2.42
C LEU A 49 -1.94 -16.92 -3.04
N SER A 50 -2.17 -15.95 -3.94
CA SER A 50 -3.48 -15.76 -4.55
C SER A 50 -3.71 -16.73 -5.73
N PRO A 51 -4.87 -17.41 -5.81
CA PRO A 51 -5.17 -18.37 -6.88
C PRO A 51 -5.16 -17.78 -8.28
N SER A 52 -5.51 -16.50 -8.41
CA SER A 52 -5.50 -15.77 -9.66
C SER A 52 -5.18 -14.28 -9.47
N LEU A 53 -4.89 -13.57 -10.56
CA LEU A 53 -4.74 -12.12 -10.52
C LEU A 53 -6.06 -11.44 -10.09
N GLY A 54 -7.19 -11.96 -10.55
CA GLY A 54 -8.50 -11.42 -10.18
C GLY A 54 -8.80 -11.55 -8.70
N ASP A 55 -8.48 -12.71 -8.09
CA ASP A 55 -8.65 -12.93 -6.65
C ASP A 55 -7.73 -12.04 -5.83
N PHE A 56 -6.49 -11.86 -6.29
CA PHE A 56 -5.57 -10.91 -5.68
C PHE A 56 -6.15 -9.50 -5.67
N ILE A 57 -6.54 -8.96 -6.83
CA ILE A 57 -7.07 -7.59 -6.95
C ILE A 57 -8.33 -7.39 -6.10
N ARG A 58 -9.28 -8.35 -6.14
CA ARG A 58 -10.48 -8.29 -5.28
C ARG A 58 -10.14 -8.32 -3.79
N SER A 59 -9.16 -9.13 -3.39
CA SER A 59 -8.79 -9.26 -1.98
C SER A 59 -8.11 -7.98 -1.45
N VAL A 60 -7.28 -7.31 -2.26
CA VAL A 60 -6.57 -6.09 -1.84
C VAL A 60 -7.41 -4.82 -1.98
N ALA A 61 -8.47 -4.82 -2.79
CA ALA A 61 -9.32 -3.66 -3.02
C ALA A 61 -10.03 -3.16 -1.75
N GLU A 62 -10.35 -4.06 -0.83
CA GLU A 62 -11.04 -3.77 0.43
C GLU A 62 -10.08 -3.39 1.57
N ILE A 63 -8.76 -3.51 1.36
CA ILE A 63 -7.76 -3.27 2.40
C ILE A 63 -7.51 -1.77 2.55
N THR A 64 -7.74 -1.26 3.76
CA THR A 64 -7.53 0.16 4.09
C THR A 64 -6.44 0.36 5.13
N SER A 65 -5.95 -0.70 5.77
CA SER A 65 -4.92 -0.66 6.80
C SER A 65 -3.89 -1.78 6.68
N GLU A 66 -2.69 -1.54 7.20
CA GLU A 66 -1.63 -2.57 7.27
C GLU A 66 -2.05 -3.79 8.11
N LYS A 67 -2.85 -3.58 9.16
CA LYS A 67 -3.36 -4.67 10.02
C LYS A 67 -4.29 -5.62 9.26
N GLU A 68 -5.11 -5.08 8.35
CA GLU A 68 -5.96 -5.89 7.47
C GLU A 68 -5.12 -6.69 6.48
N LEU A 69 -4.05 -6.08 5.94
CA LEU A 69 -3.09 -6.78 5.09
C LEU A 69 -2.41 -7.94 5.81
N ASP A 70 -1.96 -7.72 7.05
CA ASP A 70 -1.31 -8.75 7.86
C ASP A 70 -2.24 -9.93 8.16
N ARG A 71 -3.51 -9.64 8.47
CA ARG A 71 -4.52 -10.66 8.72
C ARG A 71 -4.77 -11.51 7.47
N LEU A 72 -5.03 -10.86 6.34
CA LEU A 72 -5.31 -11.55 5.08
C LEU A 72 -4.10 -12.41 4.64
N LEU A 73 -2.89 -11.89 4.82
CA LEU A 73 -1.67 -12.64 4.52
C LEU A 73 -1.54 -13.89 5.39
N ALA A 74 -1.84 -13.79 6.69
CA ALA A 74 -1.83 -14.93 7.60
C ALA A 74 -2.89 -15.99 7.21
N GLU A 75 -4.11 -15.57 6.87
CA GLU A 75 -5.19 -16.46 6.41
C GLU A 75 -4.77 -17.24 5.15
N ARG A 76 -4.23 -16.56 4.14
CA ARG A 76 -3.79 -17.18 2.88
C ARG A 76 -2.57 -18.09 3.07
N ALA A 77 -1.70 -17.78 4.02
CA ALA A 77 -0.58 -18.67 4.36
C ALA A 77 -1.07 -19.98 4.98
N VAL A 78 -2.08 -19.95 5.86
CA VAL A 78 -2.67 -21.16 6.45
C VAL A 78 -3.41 -21.99 5.41
N GLU A 79 -4.17 -21.35 4.52
CA GLU A 79 -4.84 -22.04 3.40
C GLU A 79 -3.83 -22.75 2.48
N SER A 80 -2.66 -22.15 2.23
CA SER A 80 -1.63 -22.78 1.41
C SER A 80 -0.97 -24.03 2.04
N LEU A 81 -1.05 -24.17 3.37
CA LEU A 81 -0.49 -25.30 4.12
C LEU A 81 -1.50 -26.44 4.34
N THR A 82 -2.78 -26.20 4.03
CA THR A 82 -3.86 -27.17 4.22
C THR A 82 -4.47 -27.49 2.87
N PRO A 83 -4.01 -28.54 2.16
CA PRO A 83 -4.61 -28.90 0.88
C PRO A 83 -6.04 -29.44 1.08
N PRO A 84 -6.94 -29.27 0.09
CA PRO A 84 -8.29 -29.82 0.11
C PRO A 84 -8.31 -31.36 0.07
#